data_AF-A0A7J3FB20-F1
#
_entry.id   AF-A0A7J3FB20-F1
#
_cell.length_a   1.000
_cell.length_b   1.000
_cell.length_c   1.000
_cell.angle_alpha   90.00
_cell.angle_beta   90.00
_cell.angle_gamma   90.00
#
_symmetry.space_group_name_H-M   'P 1'
#
loop_
_entity.id
_entity.type
_entity.pdbx_description
1 polymer ?
#
loop_
_entity_poly.entity_id
_entity_poly.type
_entity_poly.pdbx_seq_one_letter_code
_entity_poly.pdbx_strand_id
1 'polypeptide(L)'
;MSLNNALREIEAIEGLISPYEYFSYDAKMFLNALRELREALNVMDKGKIKQIMDGLSRIEETAAPYRGYGFVEEAIQHSKKLLEELKK
;
A
#
# COMPACT_ATOMS: atom_id res chain seq x y z
N MET A 1 4.85 6.13 15.20
CA MET A 1 4.72 6.40 13.76
C MET A 1 5.94 7.16 13.23
N SER A 2 6.78 6.54 12.40
CA SER A 2 7.78 7.29 11.61
C SER A 2 7.17 7.60 10.25
N LEU A 3 6.69 8.82 10.06
CA LEU A 3 6.09 9.29 8.79
C LEU A 3 7.01 8.98 7.59
N ASN A 4 8.31 9.19 7.75
CA ASN A 4 9.31 8.93 6.71
C ASN A 4 9.40 7.44 6.33
N ASN A 5 9.27 6.54 7.30
CA ASN A 5 9.28 5.10 7.01
C ASN A 5 8.00 4.70 6.26
N ALA A 6 6.83 5.17 6.72
CA ALA A 6 5.56 4.89 6.04
C ALA A 6 5.58 5.38 4.57
N LEU A 7 6.08 6.60 4.34
CA LEU A 7 6.23 7.14 2.98
C LEU A 7 7.20 6.32 2.12
N ARG A 8 8.31 5.86 2.70
CA ARG A 8 9.28 5.00 2.01
C ARG A 8 8.70 3.65 1.61
N GLU A 9 7.93 3.02 2.49
CA GLU A 9 7.25 1.77 2.16
C GLU A 9 6.20 1.99 1.06
N ILE A 10 5.46 3.11 1.09
CA ILE A 10 4.52 3.48 0.02
C ILE A 10 5.25 3.62 -1.32
N GLU A 11 6.36 4.35 -1.37
CA GLU A 11 7.17 4.52 -2.60
C GLU A 11 7.70 3.19 -3.14
N ALA A 12 8.14 2.28 -2.26
CA ALA A 12 8.62 0.97 -2.67
C ALA A 12 7.50 0.15 -3.34
N ILE A 13 6.30 0.16 -2.78
CA ILE A 13 5.14 -0.54 -3.34
C ILE A 13 4.73 0.08 -4.67
N GLU A 14 4.65 1.42 -4.74
CA GLU A 14 4.35 2.13 -5.99
C GLU A 14 5.34 1.75 -7.09
N GLY A 15 6.64 1.73 -6.80
CA GLY A 15 7.67 1.33 -7.77
C GLY A 15 7.49 -0.08 -8.35
N LEU A 16 6.99 -1.02 -7.54
CA LEU A 16 6.74 -2.40 -7.96
C LEU A 16 5.46 -2.54 -8.79
N ILE A 17 4.43 -1.74 -8.51
CA ILE A 17 3.07 -1.95 -9.04
C ILE A 17 2.68 -0.93 -10.12
N SER A 18 3.28 0.26 -10.14
CA SER A 18 3.03 1.30 -11.15
C SER A 18 3.11 0.82 -12.60
N PRO A 19 4.04 -0.07 -13.00
CA PRO A 19 4.06 -0.62 -14.35
C PRO A 19 2.76 -1.34 -14.76
N TYR A 20 1.98 -1.80 -13.79
CA TYR A 20 0.74 -2.57 -13.97
C TYR A 20 -0.54 -1.75 -13.80
N GLU A 21 -0.44 -0.43 -13.52
CA GLU A 21 -1.60 0.46 -13.27
C GLU A 21 -2.66 0.37 -14.38
N TYR A 22 -2.23 0.25 -15.63
CA TYR A 22 -3.14 0.18 -16.78
C TYR A 22 -3.47 -1.25 -17.23
N PHE A 23 -2.79 -2.25 -16.66
CA PHE A 23 -2.90 -3.65 -17.04
C PHE A 23 -3.76 -4.46 -16.08
N SER A 24 -3.91 -4.01 -14.83
CA SER A 24 -4.76 -4.64 -13.83
C SER A 24 -5.62 -3.61 -13.11
N TYR A 25 -6.92 -3.86 -13.06
CA TYR A 25 -7.85 -3.09 -12.25
C TYR A 25 -7.45 -3.09 -10.78
N ASP A 26 -6.95 -4.23 -10.27
CA ASP A 26 -6.49 -4.37 -8.89
C ASP A 26 -5.26 -3.50 -8.63
N ALA A 27 -4.30 -3.48 -9.56
CA ALA A 27 -3.12 -2.63 -9.47
C ALA A 27 -3.50 -1.14 -9.42
N LYS A 28 -4.42 -0.71 -10.29
CA LYS A 28 -4.93 0.67 -10.30
C LYS A 28 -5.60 1.05 -8.98
N MET A 29 -6.51 0.19 -8.51
CA MET A 29 -7.23 0.41 -7.26
C MET A 29 -6.26 0.52 -6.08
N PHE A 30 -5.25 -0.35 -6.06
CA PHE A 30 -4.28 -0.36 -4.98
C PHE A 30 -3.36 0.87 -5.00
N LEU A 31 -2.87 1.30 -6.17
CA LEU A 31 -2.08 2.52 -6.30
C LEU A 31 -2.88 3.77 -5.89
N ASN A 32 -4.17 3.84 -6.20
CA ASN A 32 -5.02 4.94 -5.74
C ASN A 32 -5.15 4.96 -4.21
N ALA A 33 -5.32 3.79 -3.58
CA ALA A 33 -5.36 3.72 -2.11
C ALA A 33 -4.04 4.19 -1.47
N LEU A 34 -2.90 3.87 -2.07
CA LEU A 34 -1.58 4.35 -1.63
C LEU A 34 -1.42 5.87 -1.79
N ARG A 35 -1.90 6.44 -2.90
CA ARG A 35 -1.93 7.90 -3.12
C ARG A 35 -2.77 8.60 -2.06
N GLU A 36 -3.98 8.10 -1.79
CA GLU A 36 -4.85 8.65 -0.75
C GLU A 36 -4.23 8.54 0.65
N LEU A 37 -3.52 7.43 0.92
CA LEU A 37 -2.84 7.24 2.19
C LEU A 37 -1.69 8.23 2.36
N ARG A 38 -0.90 8.47 1.31
CA ARG A 38 0.17 9.48 1.31
C ARG A 38 -0.38 10.87 1.61
N GLU A 39 -1.49 11.25 0.98
CA GLU A 39 -2.16 12.53 1.26
C GLU A 39 -2.63 12.61 2.72
N ALA A 40 -3.30 11.57 3.21
CA ALA A 40 -3.79 11.51 4.58
C ALA A 40 -2.64 11.58 5.60
N LEU A 41 -1.50 10.96 5.31
CA LEU A 41 -0.28 11.04 6.11
C LEU A 41 0.31 12.44 6.14
N ASN A 42 0.36 13.13 5.00
CA ASN A 42 0.89 14.51 4.90
C ASN A 42 0.07 15.51 5.72
N VAL A 43 -1.26 15.34 5.79
CA VAL A 43 -2.14 16.21 6.58
C VAL A 43 -2.41 15.66 8.00
N MET A 44 -1.80 14.52 8.35
CA MET A 44 -2.01 13.78 9.61
C MET A 44 -3.49 13.48 9.93
N ASP A 45 -4.30 13.19 8.90
CA ASP A 45 -5.70 12.81 9.06
C ASP A 45 -5.81 11.36 9.57
N LYS A 46 -5.83 11.21 10.90
CA LYS A 46 -5.90 9.92 11.58
C LYS A 46 -7.15 9.11 11.22
N GLY A 47 -8.27 9.78 10.92
CA GLY A 47 -9.52 9.10 10.56
C GLY A 47 -9.38 8.45 9.20
N LYS A 48 -8.89 9.21 8.22
CA LYS A 48 -8.67 8.75 6.85
C LYS A 48 -7.56 7.70 6.78
N ILE A 49 -6.47 7.87 7.51
CA ILE A 49 -5.39 6.86 7.61
C ILE A 49 -5.99 5.52 8.08
N LYS A 50 -6.78 5.51 9.16
CA LYS A 50 -7.38 4.29 9.69
C LYS A 50 -8.33 3.63 8.68
N GLN A 51 -9.18 4.43 8.05
CA GLN A 51 -10.12 3.94 7.03
C GLN A 51 -9.37 3.26 5.87
N ILE A 52 -8.29 3.86 5.38
CA ILE A 52 -7.49 3.31 4.29
C ILE A 52 -6.74 2.05 4.73
N MET A 53 -6.19 2.04 5.96
CA MET A 53 -5.53 0.85 6.53
C MET A 53 -6.47 -0.36 6.61
N ASP A 54 -7.73 -0.15 6.98
CA ASP A 54 -8.73 -1.24 7.00
C ASP A 54 -8.97 -1.79 5.59
N GLY A 55 -8.95 -0.94 4.56
CA GLY A 55 -8.99 -1.37 3.16
C GLY A 55 -7.73 -2.15 2.74
N LEU A 56 -6.55 -1.68 3.14
CA LEU A 56 -5.25 -2.31 2.88
C LEU A 56 -5.06 -3.66 3.59
N SER A 57 -5.79 -3.91 4.68
CA SER A 57 -5.72 -5.20 5.39
C SER A 57 -6.14 -6.38 4.53
N ARG A 58 -6.92 -6.15 3.45
CA ARG A 58 -7.38 -7.17 2.50
C ARG A 58 -6.42 -7.39 1.33
N ILE A 59 -5.27 -6.73 1.33
CA ILE A 59 -4.37 -6.76 0.18
C ILE A 59 -3.84 -8.16 -0.13
N GLU A 60 -3.65 -9.01 0.88
CA GLU A 60 -3.24 -10.40 0.65
C GLU A 60 -4.31 -11.19 -0.12
N GLU A 61 -5.59 -10.91 0.13
CA GLU A 61 -6.70 -11.53 -0.60
C GLU A 61 -6.74 -11.02 -2.05
N THR A 62 -6.58 -9.72 -2.27
CA THR A 62 -6.52 -9.12 -3.61
C THR A 62 -5.29 -9.59 -4.40
N ALA A 63 -4.16 -9.79 -3.71
CA ALA A 63 -2.92 -10.27 -4.33
C ALA A 63 -2.87 -11.80 -4.49
N ALA A 64 -3.82 -12.55 -3.91
CA ALA A 64 -3.86 -14.01 -3.95
C ALA A 64 -3.75 -14.61 -5.36
N PRO A 65 -4.44 -14.08 -6.40
CA PRO A 65 -4.33 -14.58 -7.78
C PRO A 65 -2.94 -14.35 -8.40
N TYR A 66 -2.16 -13.44 -7.83
CA TYR A 66 -0.86 -13.02 -8.31
C TYR A 66 0.29 -13.50 -7.39
N ARG A 67 0.02 -14.47 -6.50
CA ARG A 67 1.05 -15.10 -5.67
C ARG A 67 2.05 -15.86 -6.55
N GLY A 68 3.32 -15.88 -6.13
CA GLY A 68 4.41 -16.50 -6.88
C GLY A 68 5.08 -15.59 -7.91
N TYR A 69 4.53 -14.40 -8.20
CA TYR A 69 5.25 -13.34 -8.89
C TYR A 69 6.14 -12.59 -7.89
N GLY A 70 7.45 -12.50 -8.16
CA GLY A 70 8.42 -11.91 -7.22
C GLY A 70 8.06 -10.49 -6.76
N PHE A 71 7.70 -9.62 -7.72
CA PHE A 71 7.31 -8.24 -7.41
C PHE A 71 6.04 -8.13 -6.54
N VAL A 72 5.13 -9.10 -6.62
CA VAL A 72 3.92 -9.15 -5.80
C VAL A 72 4.26 -9.58 -4.37
N GLU A 73 5.11 -10.59 -4.22
CA GLU A 73 5.59 -11.02 -2.90
C GLU A 73 6.34 -9.88 -2.18
N GLU A 74 7.19 -9.15 -2.90
CA GLU A 74 7.89 -7.97 -2.39
C GLU A 74 6.91 -6.85 -2.01
N ALA A 75 5.91 -6.57 -2.85
CA ALA A 75 4.90 -5.56 -2.54
C ALA A 75 4.06 -5.92 -1.29
N ILE A 76 3.73 -7.21 -1.10
CA ILE A 76 3.05 -7.69 0.12
C ILE A 76 3.95 -7.47 1.35
N GLN A 77 5.25 -7.75 1.25
CA GLN A 77 6.18 -7.52 2.36
C GLN A 77 6.27 -6.04 2.75
N HIS A 78 6.39 -5.15 1.77
CA HIS A 78 6.37 -3.70 2.02
C HIS A 78 5.04 -3.23 2.61
N SER A 79 3.92 -3.79 2.15
CA SER A 79 2.59 -3.49 2.69
C SER A 79 2.44 -3.89 4.16
N LYS A 80 3.05 -5.02 4.57
CA LYS A 80 3.10 -5.44 5.99
C LYS A 80 3.89 -4.45 6.84
N LYS A 81 5.09 -4.08 6.39
CA LYS A 81 5.93 -3.09 7.09
C LYS A 81 5.23 -1.75 7.23
N LEU A 82 4.54 -1.30 6.17
CA LEU A 82 3.72 -0.10 6.20
C LEU A 82 2.65 -0.20 7.30
N LEU A 83 1.88 -1.29 7.35
CA LEU A 83 0.86 -1.47 8.39
C LEU A 83 1.45 -1.51 9.81
N GLU A 84 2.64 -2.09 9.99
CA GLU A 84 3.35 -2.07 11.28
C GLU A 84 3.77 -0.66 11.68
N GLU A 85 4.33 0.13 10.75
CA GLU A 85 4.76 1.51 11.01
C GLU A 85 3.58 2.44 11.31
N LEU A 86 2.42 2.18 10.70
CA LEU A 86 1.20 2.94 10.94
C LEU A 86 0.49 2.57 12.25
N LYS A 87 0.72 1.37 12.79
CA LYS A 87 0.19 0.93 14.09
C LYS A 87 1.03 1.39 15.28
N LYS A 88 2.30 1.74 15.05
CA LYS A 88 3.21 2.33 16.05
C LYS A 88 2.91 3.80 16.30
#